data_AF-C6L2K3-F1
#
_entry.id   AF-C6L2K3-F1
#
_cell.length_a   1.000
_cell.length_b   1.000
_cell.length_c   1.000
_cell.angle_alpha   90.00
_cell.angle_beta   90.00
_cell.angle_gamma   90.00
#
_symmetry.space_group_name_H-M   'P 1'
#
loop_
_entity.id
_entity.type
_entity.pdbx_description
1 polymer ?
#
loop_
_entity_poly.entity_id
_entity_poly.type
_entity_poly.pdbx_seq_one_letter_code
_entity_poly.pdbx_strand_id
1 'polypeptide(L)'
;AQDLEMYGVNYFAIRNKKGTELLLGVDALGLHIYDPENRLSPKISFPWNEIRNISYSDKEFTIKPLDKKIDVFKFNSSKLRVNKLILQLCIGNHDLFMRRRKADSLEVQQMKAQAREEKARKQMERQRLAREKQMREEAERTRDELERRLLQLKEEATMANEALMRSEETADLLAEKAQITEEEAKLLAQKAAEAEQEMQRIKATAIRTEEEKRLM
;
A
#
# COMPACT_ATOMS: atom_id res chain seq x y z
N ALA A 1 -15.93 14.71 16.20
CA ALA A 1 -17.13 14.07 16.80
C ALA A 1 -17.34 14.51 18.24
N GLN A 2 -16.28 14.54 19.07
CA GLN A 2 -16.35 14.97 20.47
C GLN A 2 -16.66 16.48 20.61
N ASP A 3 -16.29 17.28 19.62
CA ASP A 3 -16.48 18.74 19.59
C ASP A 3 -17.88 19.18 19.11
N LEU A 4 -18.80 18.24 18.88
CA LEU A 4 -20.18 18.58 18.50
C LEU A 4 -20.95 19.00 19.76
N GLU A 5 -21.69 20.11 19.69
CA GLU A 5 -22.37 20.72 20.85
C GLU A 5 -23.40 19.79 21.54
N MET A 6 -23.97 18.83 20.80
CA MET A 6 -24.92 17.86 21.34
C MET A 6 -24.28 16.53 21.77
N TYR A 7 -22.98 16.35 21.53
CA TYR A 7 -22.31 15.09 21.79
C TYR A 7 -22.22 14.82 23.29
N GLY A 8 -22.74 13.67 23.73
CA GLY A 8 -22.69 13.26 25.14
C GLY A 8 -23.65 14.00 26.07
N VAL A 9 -24.57 14.81 25.53
CA VAL A 9 -25.58 15.54 26.31
C VAL A 9 -26.87 14.72 26.43
N ASN A 10 -27.31 14.46 27.67
CA ASN A 10 -28.58 13.80 27.96
C ASN A 10 -29.66 14.83 28.25
N TYR A 11 -30.68 14.93 27.40
CA TYR A 11 -31.73 15.94 27.51
C TYR A 11 -32.98 15.45 28.25
N PHE A 12 -33.52 16.29 29.13
CA PHE A 12 -34.74 16.04 29.90
C PHE A 12 -35.68 17.24 29.83
N ALA A 13 -36.95 17.00 29.54
CA ALA A 13 -37.97 18.04 29.61
C ALA A 13 -38.31 18.40 31.07
N ILE A 14 -38.16 19.68 31.40
CA ILE A 14 -38.36 20.23 32.75
C ILE A 14 -39.25 21.47 32.69
N ARG A 15 -39.82 21.88 33.83
CA ARG A 15 -40.55 23.14 33.98
C ARG A 15 -39.97 23.95 35.12
N ASN A 16 -39.75 25.25 34.93
CA ASN A 16 -39.34 26.13 36.03
C ASN A 16 -40.52 26.42 36.98
N LYS A 17 -40.27 27.14 38.09
CA LYS A 17 -41.34 27.59 39.01
C LYS A 17 -42.45 28.42 38.35
N LYS A 18 -42.16 29.09 37.23
CA LYS A 18 -43.12 29.91 36.47
C LYS A 18 -43.93 29.07 35.47
N GLY A 19 -43.69 27.76 35.36
CA GLY A 19 -44.37 26.86 34.44
C GLY A 19 -43.79 26.82 33.01
N THR A 20 -42.72 27.58 32.74
CA THR A 20 -42.05 27.61 31.43
C THR A 20 -41.40 26.25 31.14
N GLU A 21 -41.66 25.70 29.96
CA GLU A 21 -41.01 24.49 29.47
C GLU A 21 -39.57 24.76 29.04
N LEU A 22 -38.65 23.95 29.55
CA LEU A 22 -37.21 24.05 29.31
C LEU A 22 -36.63 22.64 29.14
N LEU A 23 -35.39 22.56 28.67
CA LEU A 23 -34.64 21.32 28.58
C LEU A 23 -33.44 21.35 29.52
N LEU A 24 -33.28 20.33 30.35
CA LEU A 24 -32.07 20.08 31.13
C LEU A 24 -31.17 19.15 30.33
N GLY A 25 -29.96 19.59 30.00
CA GLY A 25 -28.87 18.75 29.53
C GLY A 25 -27.96 18.34 30.68
N VAL A 26 -27.62 17.05 30.73
CA VAL A 26 -26.64 16.47 31.66
C VAL A 26 -25.50 15.89 30.84
N ASP A 27 -24.28 16.37 31.06
CA ASP A 27 -23.09 15.90 30.37
C ASP A 27 -21.88 15.73 31.31
N ALA A 28 -20.71 15.49 30.74
CA ALA A 28 -19.49 15.26 31.47
C ALA A 28 -18.87 16.54 32.08
N LEU A 29 -19.39 17.72 31.77
CA LEU A 29 -18.90 19.04 32.19
C LEU A 29 -19.81 19.69 33.23
N GLY A 30 -21.12 19.48 33.16
CA GLY A 30 -22.07 20.03 34.11
C GLY A 30 -23.54 19.77 33.78
N LEU A 31 -24.36 20.69 34.27
CA LEU A 31 -25.79 20.78 33.99
C LEU A 31 -26.09 22.04 33.19
N HIS A 32 -26.91 21.90 32.17
CA HIS A 32 -27.16 22.96 31.21
C HIS A 32 -28.66 23.12 30.98
N ILE A 33 -29.17 24.35 30.96
CA ILE A 33 -30.57 24.66 30.72
C ILE A 33 -30.71 25.26 29.33
N TYR A 34 -31.52 24.64 28.50
CA TYR A 34 -31.76 24.99 27.11
C TYR A 34 -33.21 25.40 26.90
N ASP A 35 -33.44 26.16 25.84
CA ASP A 35 -34.77 26.30 25.28
C ASP A 35 -35.16 25.03 24.51
N PRO A 36 -36.44 24.64 24.49
CA PRO A 36 -36.91 23.55 23.65
C PRO A 36 -36.55 23.71 22.17
N GLU A 37 -36.57 24.96 21.68
CA GLU A 37 -36.27 25.36 20.30
C GLU A 37 -34.77 25.47 19.99
N ASN A 38 -33.91 25.58 21.01
CA ASN A 38 -32.45 25.70 20.83
C ASN A 38 -31.69 24.80 21.82
N ARG A 39 -31.25 23.65 21.32
CA ARG A 39 -30.49 22.64 22.06
C ARG A 39 -28.97 22.77 21.93
N LEU A 40 -28.52 23.74 21.13
CA LEU A 40 -27.10 23.97 20.83
C LEU A 40 -26.46 24.88 21.87
N SER A 41 -27.13 25.99 22.20
CA SER A 41 -26.60 26.99 23.12
C SER A 41 -27.40 27.00 24.44
N PRO A 42 -26.77 26.65 25.58
CA PRO A 42 -27.44 26.69 26.87
C PRO A 42 -27.64 28.13 27.34
N LYS A 43 -28.82 28.43 27.91
CA LYS A 43 -29.12 29.71 28.55
C LYS A 43 -28.47 29.85 29.92
N ILE A 44 -28.40 28.76 30.67
CA ILE A 44 -27.83 28.71 32.02
C ILE A 44 -27.00 27.44 32.11
N SER A 45 -25.81 27.55 32.69
CA SER A 45 -24.89 26.43 32.85
C SER A 45 -24.42 26.37 34.30
N PHE A 46 -24.37 25.17 34.86
CA PHE A 46 -23.85 24.86 36.17
C PHE A 46 -22.72 23.85 36.02
N PRO A 47 -21.45 24.32 35.95
CA PRO A 47 -20.29 23.44 35.95
C PRO A 47 -20.24 22.54 37.19
N TRP A 48 -19.73 21.30 37.05
CA TRP A 48 -19.68 20.37 38.18
C TRP A 48 -18.90 20.89 39.40
N ASN A 49 -17.91 21.77 39.21
CA ASN A 49 -17.15 22.40 40.30
C ASN A 49 -17.91 23.53 41.03
N GLU A 50 -19.02 24.00 40.47
CA GLU A 50 -19.85 25.07 41.05
C GLU A 50 -21.11 24.54 41.74
N ILE A 51 -21.30 23.22 41.79
CA ILE A 51 -22.47 22.59 42.39
C ILE A 51 -22.09 22.01 43.76
N ARG A 52 -22.81 22.43 44.81
CA ARG A 52 -22.64 21.92 46.19
C ARG A 52 -23.41 20.62 46.40
N ASN A 53 -24.67 20.61 45.98
CA ASN A 53 -25.57 19.49 46.23
C ASN A 53 -26.69 19.46 45.18
N ILE A 54 -27.11 18.25 44.84
CA ILE A 54 -28.23 17.98 43.96
C ILE A 54 -29.18 17.03 44.68
N SER A 55 -30.45 17.39 44.75
CA SER A 55 -31.48 16.58 45.42
C SER A 55 -32.83 16.79 44.77
N TYR A 56 -33.75 15.85 44.94
CA TYR A 56 -35.15 16.05 44.57
C TYR A 56 -36.09 15.58 45.67
N SER A 57 -37.28 16.17 45.72
CA SER A 57 -38.38 15.75 46.58
C SER A 57 -39.66 15.72 45.74
N ASP A 58 -40.27 14.54 45.64
CA ASP A 58 -41.38 14.27 44.72
C ASP A 58 -41.07 14.75 43.28
N LYS A 59 -41.77 15.77 42.79
CA LYS A 59 -41.58 16.32 41.43
C LYS A 59 -40.57 17.47 41.37
N GLU A 60 -40.24 18.09 42.50
CA GLU A 60 -39.32 19.24 42.55
C GLU A 60 -37.86 18.75 42.67
N PHE A 61 -37.03 19.18 41.72
CA PHE A 61 -35.60 18.95 41.66
C PHE A 61 -34.87 20.24 42.04
N THR A 62 -33.82 20.12 42.84
CA THR A 62 -33.10 21.25 43.45
C THR A 62 -31.60 21.11 43.18
N ILE A 63 -31.01 22.14 42.56
CA ILE A 63 -29.57 22.31 42.36
C ILE A 63 -29.11 23.44 43.28
N LYS A 64 -28.24 23.11 44.24
CA LYS A 64 -27.65 24.09 45.16
C LYS A 64 -26.25 24.44 44.68
N PRO A 65 -25.98 25.70 44.31
CA PRO A 65 -24.63 26.16 43.98
C PRO A 65 -23.67 26.07 45.17
N LEU A 66 -22.38 26.06 44.87
CA LEU A 66 -21.29 26.11 45.84
C LEU A 66 -21.23 27.47 46.51
N ASP A 67 -21.35 28.56 45.76
CA ASP A 67 -21.48 29.89 46.34
C ASP A 67 -22.87 30.05 46.98
N LYS A 68 -22.89 30.40 48.28
CA LYS A 68 -24.14 30.62 49.04
C LYS A 68 -24.86 31.89 48.61
N LYS A 69 -24.19 32.80 47.90
CA LYS A 69 -24.78 34.03 47.37
C LYS A 69 -25.64 33.79 46.13
N ILE A 70 -25.41 32.67 45.43
CA ILE A 70 -26.16 32.33 44.22
C ILE A 70 -27.44 31.59 44.63
N ASP A 71 -28.56 32.03 44.07
CA ASP A 71 -29.86 31.43 44.33
C ASP A 71 -29.94 29.97 43.93
N VAL A 72 -30.67 29.20 44.73
CA VAL A 72 -30.93 27.78 44.49
C VAL A 72 -31.82 27.62 43.26
N PHE A 73 -31.33 26.88 42.25
CA PHE A 73 -32.11 26.60 41.07
C PHE A 73 -33.06 25.42 41.32
N LYS A 74 -34.35 25.61 41.05
CA LYS A 74 -35.39 24.61 41.24
C LYS A 74 -36.23 24.45 39.98
N PHE A 75 -36.50 23.21 39.60
CA PHE A 75 -37.36 22.87 38.48
C PHE A 75 -38.19 21.63 38.81
N ASN A 76 -39.28 21.44 38.07
CA ASN A 76 -40.16 20.29 38.20
C ASN A 76 -40.04 19.41 36.96
N SER A 77 -39.99 18.10 37.18
CA SER A 77 -40.09 17.11 36.10
C SER A 77 -41.51 16.56 35.99
N SER A 78 -41.85 16.02 34.83
CA SER A 78 -43.18 15.45 34.58
C SER A 78 -43.45 14.17 35.39
N LYS A 79 -42.42 13.38 35.69
CA LYS A 79 -42.52 12.06 36.37
C LYS A 79 -41.41 11.87 37.38
N LEU A 80 -41.71 11.23 38.52
CA LEU A 80 -40.73 10.89 39.57
C LEU A 80 -39.57 10.02 39.05
N ARG A 81 -39.85 9.07 38.15
CA ARG A 81 -38.83 8.21 37.52
C ARG A 81 -37.77 9.03 36.75
N VAL A 82 -38.16 10.16 36.18
CA VAL A 82 -37.24 11.06 35.45
C VAL A 82 -36.29 11.73 36.44
N ASN A 83 -36.78 12.22 37.57
CA ASN A 83 -35.93 12.79 38.63
C ASN A 83 -34.91 11.77 39.15
N LYS A 84 -35.32 10.52 39.36
CA LYS A 84 -34.40 9.44 39.76
C LYS A 84 -33.29 9.23 38.72
N LEU A 85 -33.64 9.19 37.43
CA LEU A 85 -32.67 9.02 36.34
C LEU A 85 -31.71 10.21 36.24
N ILE A 86 -32.23 11.45 36.27
CA ILE A 86 -31.41 12.68 36.26
C ILE A 86 -30.40 12.63 37.41
N LEU A 87 -30.85 12.32 38.63
CA LEU A 87 -29.95 12.26 39.79
C LEU A 87 -28.85 11.20 39.61
N GLN A 88 -29.17 10.00 39.11
CA GLN A 88 -28.17 8.96 38.86
C GLN A 88 -27.13 9.40 37.83
N LEU A 89 -27.56 10.06 36.75
CA LEU A 89 -26.65 10.62 35.76
C LEU A 89 -25.78 11.73 36.35
N CYS A 90 -26.34 12.60 37.20
CA CYS A 90 -25.57 13.64 37.88
C CYS A 90 -24.49 13.04 38.79
N ILE A 91 -24.84 12.02 39.60
CA ILE A 91 -23.89 11.35 40.49
C ILE A 91 -22.76 10.70 39.67
N GLY A 92 -23.11 9.94 38.63
CA GLY A 92 -22.11 9.26 37.79
C GLY A 92 -21.19 10.22 37.05
N ASN A 93 -21.75 11.29 36.45
CA ASN A 93 -20.93 12.29 35.74
C ASN A 93 -20.06 13.09 36.71
N HIS A 94 -20.59 13.50 37.86
CA HIS A 94 -19.82 14.23 38.87
C HIS A 94 -18.68 13.37 39.45
N ASP A 95 -18.92 12.08 39.73
CA ASP A 95 -17.89 11.16 40.20
C ASP A 95 -16.75 11.01 39.17
N LEU A 96 -17.09 10.78 37.91
CA LEU A 96 -16.10 10.72 36.82
C LEU A 96 -15.37 12.05 36.62
N PHE A 97 -16.07 13.19 36.73
CA PHE A 97 -15.47 14.52 36.69
C PHE A 97 -14.44 14.72 37.81
N MET A 98 -14.76 14.28 39.03
CA MET A 98 -13.86 14.35 40.18
C MET A 98 -12.68 13.37 40.03
N ARG A 99 -12.92 12.17 39.49
CA ARG A 99 -11.87 11.17 39.21
C ARG A 99 -10.86 11.69 38.20
N ARG A 100 -11.28 12.37 37.13
CA ARG A 100 -10.40 12.96 36.11
C ARG A 100 -9.52 14.10 36.63
N ARG A 101 -9.87 14.74 37.75
CA ARG A 101 -9.09 15.80 38.39
C ARG A 101 -8.10 15.32 39.45
N LYS A 102 -8.17 14.04 39.80
CA LYS A 102 -7.21 13.39 40.71
C LYS A 102 -6.14 12.68 39.87
N ALA A 103 -5.02 12.35 40.51
CA ALA A 103 -4.05 11.47 39.90
C ALA A 103 -4.71 10.12 39.55
N ASP A 104 -4.28 9.52 38.44
CA ASP A 104 -4.74 8.19 38.04
C ASP A 104 -4.48 7.16 39.15
N SER A 105 -5.43 6.26 39.38
CA SER A 105 -5.21 5.10 40.24
C SER A 105 -4.12 4.21 39.66
N LEU A 106 -3.46 3.42 40.52
CA LEU A 106 -2.41 2.47 40.11
C LEU A 106 -2.89 1.54 38.97
N GLU A 107 -4.14 1.07 39.06
CA GLU A 107 -4.78 0.26 38.03
C GLU A 107 -4.86 0.98 36.68
N VAL A 108 -5.30 2.25 36.64
CA VAL A 108 -5.37 3.03 35.40
C VAL A 108 -3.98 3.29 34.84
N GLN A 109 -2.98 3.53 35.70
CA GLN A 109 -1.59 3.68 35.28
C GLN A 109 -1.05 2.41 34.64
N GLN A 110 -1.31 1.23 35.24
CA GLN A 110 -0.94 -0.07 34.70
C GLN A 110 -1.63 -0.34 33.35
N MET A 111 -2.94 -0.09 33.26
CA MET A 111 -3.68 -0.21 32.00
C MET A 111 -3.09 0.69 30.90
N LYS A 112 -2.73 1.93 31.23
CA LYS A 112 -2.08 2.86 30.29
C LYS A 112 -0.70 2.36 29.87
N ALA A 113 0.10 1.82 30.79
CA ALA A 113 1.41 1.25 30.50
C ALA A 113 1.29 0.04 29.56
N GLN A 114 0.40 -0.89 29.87
CA GLN A 114 0.13 -2.07 29.04
C GLN A 114 -0.36 -1.66 27.64
N ALA A 115 -1.28 -0.70 27.53
CA ALA A 115 -1.77 -0.23 26.24
C ALA A 115 -0.66 0.41 25.39
N ARG A 116 0.30 1.11 26.02
CA ARG A 116 1.47 1.68 25.32
C ARG A 116 2.41 0.57 24.83
N GLU A 117 2.70 -0.42 25.68
CA GLU A 117 3.54 -1.56 25.33
C GLU A 117 2.95 -2.39 24.18
N GLU A 118 1.65 -2.71 24.25
CA GLU A 118 0.97 -3.43 23.18
C GLU A 118 0.95 -2.64 21.86
N LYS A 119 0.75 -1.33 21.93
CA LYS A 119 0.81 -0.46 20.74
C LYS A 119 2.20 -0.48 20.12
N ALA A 120 3.25 -0.37 20.94
CA ALA A 120 4.64 -0.44 20.46
C ALA A 120 4.95 -1.81 19.85
N ARG A 121 4.53 -2.90 20.49
CA ARG A 121 4.70 -4.27 19.98
C ARG A 121 4.03 -4.46 18.62
N LYS A 122 2.76 -4.05 18.49
CA LYS A 122 2.01 -4.12 17.22
C LYS A 122 2.65 -3.26 16.13
N GLN A 123 3.23 -2.11 16.49
CA GLN A 123 3.93 -1.26 15.53
C GLN A 123 5.22 -1.92 15.03
N MET A 124 6.03 -2.51 15.92
CA MET A 124 7.23 -3.25 15.51
C MET A 124 6.91 -4.44 14.63
N GLU A 125 5.88 -5.22 14.98
CA GLU A 125 5.42 -6.35 14.17
C GLU A 125 4.98 -5.91 12.77
N ARG A 126 4.19 -4.83 12.69
CA ARG A 126 3.76 -4.24 11.41
C ARG A 126 4.95 -3.76 10.58
N GLN A 127 5.95 -3.13 11.21
CA GLN A 127 7.17 -2.70 10.52
C GLN A 127 8.01 -3.87 10.01
N ARG A 128 8.14 -4.94 10.80
CA ARG A 128 8.83 -6.17 10.39
C ARG A 128 8.14 -6.81 9.19
N LEU A 129 6.82 -6.97 9.25
CA LEU A 129 6.03 -7.53 8.15
C LEU A 129 6.13 -6.65 6.89
N ALA A 130 6.10 -5.32 7.03
CA ALA A 130 6.25 -4.41 5.90
C ALA A 130 7.61 -4.56 5.22
N ARG A 131 8.70 -4.68 5.99
CA ARG A 131 10.05 -4.93 5.45
C ARG A 131 10.14 -6.28 4.75
N GLU A 132 9.58 -7.33 5.35
CA GLU A 132 9.57 -8.67 4.75
C GLU A 132 8.80 -8.68 3.42
N LYS A 133 7.63 -8.02 3.36
CA LYS A 133 6.87 -7.85 2.13
C LYS A 133 7.66 -7.10 1.06
N GLN A 134 8.30 -5.99 1.43
CA GLN A 134 9.10 -5.21 0.49
C GLN A 134 10.26 -6.03 -0.08
N MET A 135 11.01 -6.74 0.77
CA MET A 135 12.11 -7.60 0.31
C MET A 135 11.61 -8.71 -0.62
N ARG A 136 10.43 -9.28 -0.33
CA ARG A 136 9.81 -10.28 -1.19
C ARG A 136 9.40 -9.71 -2.55
N GLU A 137 8.77 -8.54 -2.57
CA GLU A 137 8.38 -7.86 -3.80
C GLU A 137 9.61 -7.49 -4.66
N GLU A 138 10.69 -7.04 -4.05
CA GLU A 138 11.96 -6.75 -4.75
C GLU A 138 12.60 -8.03 -5.31
N ALA A 139 12.58 -9.13 -4.56
CA ALA A 139 13.08 -10.42 -5.02
C ALA A 139 12.24 -10.97 -6.18
N GLU A 140 10.91 -10.86 -6.12
CA GLU A 140 10.00 -11.27 -7.20
C GLU A 140 10.24 -10.43 -8.46
N ARG A 141 10.41 -9.11 -8.35
CA ARG A 141 10.77 -8.25 -9.49
C ARG A 141 12.11 -8.63 -10.12
N THR A 142 13.12 -8.86 -9.29
CA THR A 142 14.47 -9.22 -9.75
C THR A 142 14.45 -10.58 -10.47
N ARG A 143 13.69 -11.55 -9.94
CA ARG A 143 13.47 -12.84 -10.60
C ARG A 143 12.84 -12.65 -11.98
N ASP A 144 11.75 -11.88 -12.06
CA ASP A 144 11.03 -11.66 -13.31
C ASP A 144 11.92 -10.96 -14.36
N GLU A 145 12.80 -10.04 -13.94
CA GLU A 145 13.77 -9.39 -14.83
C GLU A 145 14.83 -10.37 -15.33
N LEU A 146 15.38 -11.21 -14.43
CA LEU A 146 16.36 -12.23 -14.80
C LEU A 146 15.76 -13.29 -15.73
N GLU A 147 14.50 -13.69 -15.51
CA GLU A 147 13.79 -14.64 -16.36
C GLU A 147 13.60 -14.08 -17.77
N ARG A 148 13.24 -12.80 -17.90
CA ARG A 148 13.16 -12.12 -19.21
C ARG A 148 14.52 -12.08 -19.92
N ARG A 149 15.59 -11.73 -19.21
CA ARG A 149 16.95 -11.70 -19.79
C ARG A 149 17.42 -13.09 -20.21
N LEU A 150 17.13 -14.12 -19.42
CA LEU A 150 17.44 -15.50 -19.77
C LEU A 150 16.72 -15.95 -21.04
N LEU A 151 15.45 -15.55 -21.21
CA LEU A 151 14.71 -15.86 -22.43
C LEU A 151 15.35 -15.18 -23.66
N GLN A 152 15.70 -13.90 -23.55
CA GLN A 152 16.38 -13.17 -24.62
C GLN A 152 17.72 -13.80 -25.01
N LEU A 153 18.57 -14.11 -24.02
CA LEU A 153 19.86 -14.77 -24.27
C LEU A 153 19.69 -16.16 -24.88
N LYS A 154 18.65 -16.90 -24.49
CA LYS A 154 18.34 -18.20 -25.07
C LYS A 154 17.95 -18.06 -26.54
N GLU A 155 17.10 -17.09 -26.88
CA GLU A 155 16.71 -16.79 -28.26
C GLU A 155 17.93 -16.37 -29.11
N GLU A 156 18.77 -15.48 -28.59
CA GLU A 156 20.02 -15.07 -29.24
C GLU A 156 20.97 -16.25 -29.46
N ALA A 157 21.15 -17.11 -28.46
CA ALA A 157 21.98 -18.31 -28.58
C ALA A 157 21.42 -19.29 -29.62
N THR A 158 20.10 -19.47 -29.69
CA THR A 158 19.48 -20.31 -30.74
C THR A 158 19.71 -19.73 -32.13
N MET A 159 19.53 -18.43 -32.33
CA MET A 159 19.78 -17.76 -33.61
C MET A 159 21.26 -17.85 -34.01
N ALA A 160 22.18 -17.64 -33.07
CA ALA A 160 23.62 -17.76 -33.32
C ALA A 160 24.00 -19.19 -33.72
N ASN A 161 23.44 -20.20 -33.04
CA ASN A 161 23.69 -21.60 -33.36
C ASN A 161 23.14 -21.99 -34.73
N GLU A 162 21.93 -21.51 -35.10
CA GLU A 162 21.38 -21.71 -36.45
C GLU A 162 22.18 -20.99 -37.54
N ALA A 163 22.74 -19.82 -37.25
CA ALA A 163 23.62 -19.12 -38.17
C ALA A 163 24.96 -19.87 -38.35
N LEU A 164 25.51 -20.41 -37.26
CA LEU A 164 26.72 -21.23 -37.31
C LEU A 164 26.52 -22.49 -38.15
N MET A 165 25.45 -23.26 -37.89
CA MET A 165 25.11 -24.45 -38.67
C MET A 165 24.99 -24.14 -40.18
N ARG A 166 24.29 -23.06 -40.53
CA ARG A 166 24.20 -22.62 -41.93
C ARG A 166 25.55 -22.24 -42.52
N SER A 167 26.40 -21.58 -41.74
CA SER A 167 27.77 -21.23 -42.16
C SER A 167 28.62 -22.48 -42.40
N GLU A 168 28.53 -23.48 -41.53
CA GLU A 168 29.22 -24.77 -41.67
C GLU A 168 28.76 -25.50 -42.94
N GLU A 169 27.45 -25.62 -43.17
CA GLU A 169 26.89 -26.20 -44.41
C GLU A 169 27.40 -25.48 -45.66
N THR A 170 27.45 -24.14 -45.64
CA THR A 170 27.99 -23.37 -46.77
C THR A 170 29.49 -23.57 -46.97
N ALA A 171 30.25 -23.75 -45.90
CA ALA A 171 31.69 -23.99 -45.97
C ALA A 171 31.97 -25.37 -46.59
N ASP A 172 31.20 -26.39 -46.22
CA ASP A 172 31.31 -27.74 -46.79
C ASP A 172 31.00 -27.75 -48.28
N LEU A 173 29.91 -27.10 -48.70
CA LEU A 173 29.56 -26.96 -50.12
C LEU A 173 30.62 -26.21 -50.93
N LEU A 174 31.22 -25.17 -50.35
CA LEU A 174 32.31 -24.43 -50.99
C LEU A 174 33.58 -25.29 -51.10
N ALA A 175 33.88 -26.11 -50.10
CA ALA A 175 35.01 -27.02 -50.12
C ALA A 175 34.84 -28.11 -51.19
N GLU A 176 33.65 -28.70 -51.31
CA GLU A 176 33.32 -29.67 -52.36
C GLU A 176 33.42 -29.03 -53.75
N LYS A 177 32.86 -27.83 -53.92
CA LYS A 177 32.97 -27.08 -55.18
C LYS A 177 34.42 -26.76 -55.53
N ALA A 178 35.24 -26.39 -54.54
CA ALA A 178 36.66 -26.11 -54.75
C ALA A 178 37.41 -27.35 -55.25
N GLN A 179 37.14 -28.53 -54.69
CA GLN A 179 37.72 -29.80 -55.16
C GLN A 179 37.34 -30.09 -56.61
N ILE A 180 36.06 -29.97 -56.96
CA ILE A 180 35.59 -30.18 -58.35
C ILE A 180 36.31 -29.21 -59.31
N THR A 181 36.39 -27.93 -58.95
CA THR A 181 37.07 -26.94 -59.80
C THR A 181 38.57 -27.22 -59.94
N GLU A 182 39.22 -27.76 -58.91
CA GLU A 182 40.63 -28.16 -58.97
C GLU A 182 40.83 -29.38 -59.90
N GLU A 183 39.94 -30.38 -59.82
CA GLU A 183 39.95 -31.53 -60.72
C GLU A 183 39.70 -31.13 -62.17
N GLU A 184 38.71 -30.26 -62.42
CA GLU A 184 38.43 -29.70 -63.75
C GLU A 184 39.64 -28.93 -64.30
N ALA A 185 40.28 -28.11 -63.48
CA ALA A 185 41.49 -27.37 -63.86
C ALA A 185 42.65 -28.33 -64.20
N LYS A 186 42.85 -29.40 -63.43
CA LYS A 186 43.85 -30.45 -63.73
C LYS A 186 43.56 -31.15 -65.05
N LEU A 187 42.29 -31.51 -65.30
CA LEU A 187 41.88 -32.16 -66.54
C LEU A 187 42.09 -31.25 -67.76
N LEU A 188 41.75 -29.96 -67.63
CA LEU A 188 41.99 -28.94 -68.66
C LEU A 188 43.49 -28.77 -68.93
N ALA A 189 44.33 -28.73 -67.90
CA ALA A 189 45.77 -28.64 -68.04
C ALA A 189 46.36 -29.87 -68.75
N GLN A 190 45.90 -31.08 -68.43
CA GLN A 190 46.28 -32.30 -69.16
C GLN A 190 45.91 -32.23 -70.64
N LYS A 191 44.65 -31.87 -70.95
CA LYS A 191 44.19 -31.71 -72.35
C LYS A 191 45.00 -30.66 -73.11
N ALA A 192 45.34 -29.56 -72.47
CA ALA A 192 46.18 -28.52 -73.06
C ALA A 192 47.60 -29.04 -73.36
N ALA A 193 48.21 -29.78 -72.43
CA ALA A 193 49.52 -30.38 -72.62
C ALA A 193 49.54 -31.44 -73.73
N GLU A 194 48.50 -32.29 -73.82
CA GLU A 194 48.34 -33.25 -74.92
C GLU A 194 48.18 -32.55 -76.26
N ALA A 195 47.37 -31.49 -76.33
CA ALA A 195 47.20 -30.69 -77.55
C ALA A 195 48.51 -30.01 -77.98
N GLU A 196 49.31 -29.50 -77.03
CA GLU A 196 50.64 -28.95 -77.32
C GLU A 196 51.61 -30.02 -77.85
N GLN A 197 51.63 -31.21 -77.25
CA GLN A 197 52.45 -32.32 -77.73
C GLN A 197 52.05 -32.74 -79.15
N GLU A 198 50.76 -32.83 -79.43
CA GLU A 198 50.27 -33.20 -80.77
C GLU A 198 50.59 -32.11 -81.79
N MET A 199 50.44 -30.83 -81.42
CA MET A 199 50.86 -29.70 -82.26
C MET A 199 52.38 -29.72 -82.53
N GLN A 200 53.20 -30.08 -81.54
CA GLN A 200 54.65 -30.26 -81.73
C GLN A 200 54.96 -31.42 -82.66
N ARG A 201 54.25 -32.56 -82.55
CA ARG A 201 54.39 -33.70 -83.47
C ARG A 201 54.03 -33.31 -84.90
N ILE A 202 52.92 -32.61 -85.11
CA ILE A 202 52.49 -32.12 -86.43
C ILE A 202 53.52 -31.14 -87.00
N LYS A 203 54.08 -30.24 -86.18
CA LYS A 203 55.17 -29.35 -86.63
C LYS A 203 56.42 -30.13 -87.01
N ALA A 204 56.82 -31.14 -86.23
CA ALA A 204 57.99 -31.96 -86.52
C ALA A 204 57.82 -32.81 -87.79
N THR A 205 56.63 -33.37 -88.03
CA THR A 205 56.33 -34.11 -89.27
C THR A 205 56.24 -33.18 -90.47
N ALA A 206 55.71 -31.96 -90.31
CA ALA A 206 55.74 -30.93 -91.34
C ALA A 206 57.19 -30.53 -91.72
N ILE A 207 58.06 -30.32 -90.72
CA ILE A 207 59.49 -30.01 -90.97
C ILE A 207 60.19 -31.18 -91.68
N ARG A 208 59.97 -32.42 -91.24
CA ARG A 208 60.53 -33.62 -91.90
C ARG A 208 60.07 -33.78 -93.35
N THR A 209 58.79 -33.55 -93.63
CA THR A 209 58.24 -33.61 -95.00
C THR A 209 58.73 -32.45 -95.88
N GLU A 210 59.05 -31.30 -95.28
CA GLU A 210 59.66 -30.16 -95.97
C GLU A 210 61.16 -30.39 -96.25
N GLU A 211 61.88 -31.07 -95.35
CA GLU A 211 63.25 -31.54 -95.56
C GLU A 211 63.35 -32.65 -96.62
N GLU A 212 62.42 -33.62 -96.63
CA GLU A 212 62.33 -34.66 -97.66
C GLU A 212 62.01 -34.07 -99.05
N LYS A 213 61.20 -33.01 -99.12
CA LYS A 213 60.94 -32.26 -100.36
C LYS A 213 62.12 -31.40 -100.84
N ARG A 214 63.06 -31.04 -99.95
CA ARG A 214 64.29 -30.33 -100.30
C ARG A 214 65.42 -31.24 -100.79
N LEU A 215 65.28 -32.55 -100.58
CA LEU A 215 66.24 -33.60 -100.95
C LEU A 215 65.87 -34.36 -102.25
N MET A 216 64.75 -34.00 -102.89
CA MET A 216 64.40 -34.38 -104.27
C MET A 216 64.61 -33.19 -105.21
#